data_AF-A0A6G8PZ42-F1
#
_entry.id   AF-A0A6G8PZ42-F1
#
_cell.length_a   1.000
_cell.length_b   1.000
_cell.length_c   1.000
_cell.angle_alpha   90.00
_cell.angle_beta   90.00
_cell.angle_gamma   90.00
#
_symmetry.space_group_name_H-M   'P 1'
#
loop_
_entity.id
_entity.type
_entity.pdbx_description
1 polymer ?
#
loop_
_entity_poly.entity_id
_entity_poly.type
_entity_poly.pdbx_seq_one_letter_code
_entity_poly.pdbx_strand_id
1 'polypeptide(L)'
;MGIASFVLGVVAVVAIILLVVLAPILFSSALGDVNPQDLNPQEINQDSPVVVVAGLIGLGFLVSVLLTLLGLGLGIAGLVQRRRRKLFAAIGTALNGLVVLGVVALVVLSFALAGTA
;
A
#
# COMPACT_ATOMS: atom_id res chain seq x y z
N MET A 1 20.05 -0.06 -12.79
CA MET A 1 18.93 -0.97 -12.47
C MET A 1 18.87 -1.35 -10.99
N GLY A 2 19.89 -2.00 -10.41
CA GLY A 2 19.83 -2.43 -8.99
C GLY A 2 19.60 -1.31 -7.95
N ILE A 3 20.23 -0.14 -8.12
CA ILE A 3 20.02 1.01 -7.21
C ILE A 3 18.61 1.58 -7.36
N ALA A 4 18.04 1.59 -8.57
CA ALA A 4 16.70 2.08 -8.82
C ALA A 4 15.64 1.20 -8.14
N SER A 5 15.79 -0.13 -8.19
CA SER A 5 14.91 -1.06 -7.45
C SER A 5 15.04 -0.90 -5.93
N PHE A 6 16.26 -0.68 -5.43
CA PHE A 6 16.48 -0.40 -4.02
C PHE A 6 15.78 0.89 -3.57
N VAL A 7 15.97 1.99 -4.30
CA VAL A 7 15.31 3.27 -4.00
C VAL A 7 13.79 3.16 -4.11
N LEU A 8 13.27 2.52 -5.16
CA LEU A 8 11.83 2.26 -5.30
C LEU A 8 11.28 1.41 -4.16
N GLY A 9 12.02 0.38 -3.70
CA GLY A 9 11.63 -0.43 -2.55
C GLY A 9 11.58 0.38 -1.26
N VAL A 10 12.58 1.22 -0.99
CA VAL A 10 12.59 2.10 0.18
C VAL A 10 11.43 3.11 0.11
N VAL A 11 11.21 3.75 -1.04
CA VAL A 11 10.12 4.70 -1.25
C VAL A 11 8.76 4.01 -1.07
N ALA A 12 8.58 2.81 -1.61
CA ALA A 12 7.34 2.04 -1.46
C ALA A 12 7.07 1.65 0.00
N VAL A 13 8.09 1.16 0.72
CA VAL A 13 7.98 0.85 2.16
C VAL A 13 7.56 2.10 2.94
N VAL A 14 8.23 3.23 2.72
CA VAL A 14 7.92 4.49 3.40
C VAL A 14 6.51 4.96 3.06
N ALA A 15 6.11 4.91 1.79
CA ALA A 15 4.76 5.28 1.34
C ALA A 15 3.69 4.41 1.99
N ILE A 16 3.91 3.10 2.12
CA ILE A 16 2.96 2.17 2.75
C ILE A 16 2.86 2.41 4.25
N ILE A 17 4.00 2.60 4.94
CA ILE A 17 3.99 2.93 6.37
C ILE A 17 3.22 4.23 6.60
N LEU A 18 3.49 5.27 5.79
CA LEU A 18 2.75 6.52 5.87
C LEU A 18 1.26 6.32 5.62
N LEU A 19 0.89 5.52 4.62
CA LEU A 19 -0.52 5.26 4.30
C LEU A 19 -1.21 4.50 5.45
N VAL A 20 -0.58 3.47 6.01
CA VAL A 20 -1.14 2.69 7.13
C VAL A 20 -1.29 3.54 8.40
N VAL A 21 -0.39 4.50 8.65
CA VAL A 21 -0.47 5.38 9.82
C VAL A 21 -1.44 6.55 9.59
N LEU A 22 -1.40 7.18 8.41
CA LEU A 22 -2.22 8.36 8.10
C LEU A 22 -3.66 7.99 7.77
N ALA A 23 -3.92 6.85 7.13
CA ALA A 23 -5.27 6.44 6.76
C ALA A 23 -6.25 6.44 7.94
N PRO A 24 -5.99 5.78 9.10
CA PRO A 24 -6.91 5.81 10.23
C PRO A 24 -7.07 7.21 10.83
N ILE A 25 -6.00 8.02 10.85
CA ILE A 25 -6.04 9.40 11.35
C ILE A 25 -6.95 10.25 10.45
N LEU A 26 -6.74 10.23 9.14
CA LEU A 26 -7.53 10.97 8.17
C LEU A 26 -8.98 10.50 8.16
N PHE A 27 -9.19 9.19 8.23
CA PHE A 27 -10.53 8.60 8.25
C PHE A 27 -11.29 8.99 9.53
N SER A 28 -10.65 8.92 10.70
CA SER A 28 -11.25 9.37 11.96
C SER A 28 -11.57 10.87 11.96
N SER A 29 -10.70 11.71 11.40
CA SER A 29 -10.95 13.15 11.27
C SER A 29 -12.08 13.48 10.30
N ALA A 30 -12.31 12.64 9.29
CA ALA A 30 -13.39 12.81 8.32
C ALA A 30 -14.74 12.35 8.87
N LEU A 31 -14.75 11.34 9.73
CA LEU A 31 -15.95 10.82 10.38
C LEU A 31 -16.44 11.68 11.55
N GLY A 32 -15.53 12.42 12.21
CA GLY A 32 -15.90 13.16 13.43
C GLY A 32 -16.37 12.20 14.54
N ASP A 33 -17.47 12.53 15.20
CA ASP A 33 -18.07 11.74 16.29
C ASP A 33 -19.10 10.69 15.80
N VAL A 34 -19.19 10.49 14.48
CA VAL A 34 -20.15 9.55 13.89
C VAL A 34 -19.54 8.15 13.87
N ASN A 35 -20.27 7.17 14.38
CA ASN A 35 -19.82 5.78 14.32
C ASN A 35 -19.77 5.31 12.85
N PRO A 36 -18.68 4.65 12.41
CA PRO A 36 -18.57 4.14 11.05
C PRO A 36 -19.62 3.07 10.69
N GLN A 37 -20.30 2.51 11.69
CA GLN A 37 -21.37 1.52 11.51
C GLN A 37 -22.75 2.14 11.21
N ASP A 38 -22.95 3.43 11.52
CA ASP A 38 -24.21 4.14 11.25
C ASP A 38 -24.20 4.83 9.87
N LEU A 39 -23.10 4.69 9.12
CA LEU A 39 -22.97 5.22 7.77
C LEU A 39 -23.85 4.43 6.80
N ASN A 40 -25.05 4.95 6.51
CA ASN A 40 -25.88 4.42 5.46
C ASN A 40 -25.34 4.85 4.08
N PRO A 41 -24.91 3.92 3.20
CA PRO A 41 -24.37 4.26 1.87
C PRO A 41 -25.31 5.10 0.99
N GLN A 42 -26.62 5.09 1.29
CA GLN A 42 -27.66 5.81 0.55
C GLN A 42 -27.79 7.29 0.96
N GLU A 43 -27.30 7.66 2.14
CA GLU A 43 -27.36 9.04 2.67
C GLU A 43 -26.02 9.77 2.54
N ILE A 44 -24.97 9.06 2.14
CA ILE A 44 -23.64 9.63 1.96
C ILE A 44 -23.63 10.46 0.67
N ASN A 45 -23.72 11.77 0.81
CA ASN A 45 -23.46 12.72 -0.27
C ASN A 45 -22.03 12.56 -0.80
N GLN A 46 -21.85 12.68 -2.12
CA GLN A 46 -20.54 12.55 -2.77
C GLN A 46 -19.54 13.64 -2.34
N ASP A 47 -20.04 14.78 -1.87
CA ASP A 47 -19.23 15.88 -1.33
C ASP A 47 -18.86 15.69 0.15
N SER A 48 -19.28 14.58 0.78
CA SER A 48 -18.93 14.30 2.17
C SER A 48 -17.41 14.11 2.32
N PRO A 49 -16.78 14.72 3.34
CA PRO A 49 -15.35 14.56 3.62
C PRO A 49 -14.93 13.08 3.72
N VAL A 50 -15.82 12.22 4.21
CA VAL A 50 -15.59 10.77 4.36
C VAL A 50 -15.37 10.11 2.99
N VAL A 51 -16.19 10.45 1.99
CA VAL A 51 -16.08 9.88 0.64
C VAL A 51 -14.78 10.31 -0.02
N VAL A 52 -14.44 11.59 0.10
CA VAL A 52 -13.22 12.16 -0.47
C VAL A 52 -11.99 11.50 0.15
N VAL A 53 -11.96 11.36 1.48
CA VAL A 53 -10.84 10.73 2.20
C VAL A 53 -10.74 9.25 1.89
N ALA A 54 -11.86 8.52 1.88
CA ALA A 54 -11.87 7.10 1.49
C ALA A 54 -11.37 6.90 0.06
N GLY A 55 -11.79 7.76 -0.87
CA GLY A 55 -11.32 7.75 -2.26
C GLY A 55 -9.82 8.01 -2.37
N LEU A 56 -9.29 8.99 -1.62
CA LEU A 56 -7.87 9.31 -1.60
C LEU A 56 -7.02 8.14 -1.06
N ILE A 57 -7.48 7.52 0.04
CA ILE A 57 -6.81 6.35 0.64
C ILE A 57 -6.82 5.18 -0.34
N GLY A 58 -7.97 4.90 -0.97
CA GLY A 58 -8.09 3.84 -1.98
C GLY A 58 -7.18 4.05 -3.19
N LEU A 59 -7.14 5.28 -3.72
CA LEU A 59 -6.26 5.64 -4.83
C LEU A 59 -4.78 5.53 -4.44
N GLY A 60 -4.42 6.04 -3.26
CA GLY A 60 -3.06 5.94 -2.73
C GLY A 60 -2.60 4.49 -2.56
N PHE A 61 -3.51 3.60 -2.15
CA PHE A 61 -3.22 2.18 -2.03
C PHE A 61 -2.94 1.54 -3.40
N LEU A 62 -3.78 1.83 -4.41
CA LEU A 62 -3.55 1.34 -5.78
C LEU A 62 -2.21 1.81 -6.35
N VAL A 63 -1.90 3.09 -6.22
CA VAL A 63 -0.62 3.65 -6.68
C VAL A 63 0.54 2.95 -5.98
N SER A 64 0.44 2.73 -4.67
CA SER A 64 1.48 2.07 -3.90
C SER A 64 1.74 0.63 -4.37
N VAL A 65 0.67 -0.14 -4.63
CA VAL A 65 0.77 -1.51 -5.19
C VAL A 65 1.45 -1.51 -6.56
N LEU A 66 1.11 -0.57 -7.44
CA LEU A 66 1.78 -0.42 -8.74
C LEU A 66 3.28 -0.14 -8.58
N LEU A 67 3.65 0.78 -7.68
CA LEU A 67 5.05 1.09 -7.40
C LEU A 67 5.81 -0.13 -6.85
N THR A 68 5.18 -0.92 -5.98
CA THR A 68 5.81 -2.14 -5.45
C THR A 68 6.04 -3.18 -6.54
N LEU A 69 5.08 -3.38 -7.45
CA LEU A 69 5.21 -4.27 -8.60
C LEU A 69 6.34 -3.83 -9.53
N LEU A 70 6.43 -2.52 -9.83
CA LEU A 70 7.51 -1.97 -10.65
C LEU A 70 8.87 -2.12 -9.96
N GLY A 71 8.94 -1.86 -8.65
CA GLY A 71 10.14 -2.05 -7.84
C GLY A 71 10.62 -3.50 -7.79
N LEU A 72 9.69 -4.45 -7.70
CA LEU A 72 9.94 -5.89 -7.72
C LEU A 72 10.46 -6.33 -9.11
N GLY A 73 9.79 -5.95 -10.19
CA GLY A 73 10.20 -6.27 -11.56
C GLY A 73 11.58 -5.72 -11.92
N LEU A 74 11.86 -4.47 -11.54
CA LEU A 74 13.19 -3.85 -11.71
C LEU A 74 14.26 -4.51 -10.82
N GLY A 75 13.87 -5.05 -9.66
CA GLY A 75 14.76 -5.80 -8.75
C GLY A 75 15.18 -7.14 -9.31
N ILE A 76 14.21 -7.90 -9.83
CA ILE A 76 14.45 -9.17 -10.53
C ILE A 76 15.32 -8.95 -11.77
N ALA A 77 15.02 -7.94 -12.59
CA ALA A 77 15.86 -7.58 -13.74
C ALA A 77 17.30 -7.19 -13.33
N GLY A 78 17.47 -6.55 -12.17
CA GLY A 78 18.76 -6.23 -11.58
C GLY A 78 19.55 -7.45 -11.07
N LEU A 79 18.87 -8.49 -10.60
CA LEU A 79 19.46 -9.76 -10.14
C LEU A 79 19.98 -10.62 -11.30
N VAL A 80 19.28 -10.59 -12.43
CA VAL A 80 19.62 -11.35 -13.65
C VAL A 80 20.85 -10.76 -14.37
N GLN A 81 21.15 -9.47 -14.20
CA GLN A 81 22.35 -8.86 -14.80
C GLN A 81 23.67 -9.36 -14.16
N ARG A 82 24.64 -9.71 -15.02
CA ARG A 82 25.90 -10.39 -14.66
C ARG A 82 26.97 -9.51 -13.99
N ARG A 83 26.63 -8.29 -13.53
CA ARG A 83 27.61 -7.29 -13.02
C ARG A 83 27.80 -7.38 -11.50
N ARG A 84 29.04 -7.18 -11.03
CA ARG A 84 29.57 -7.47 -9.66
C ARG A 84 28.96 -6.69 -8.46
N ARG A 85 27.75 -6.12 -8.53
CA ARG A 85 27.11 -5.42 -7.39
C ARG A 85 25.63 -5.81 -7.26
N LYS A 86 25.39 -7.11 -7.03
CA LYS A 86 24.04 -7.69 -6.89
C LYS A 86 23.38 -7.43 -5.54
N LEU A 87 24.15 -6.98 -4.53
CA LEU A 87 23.67 -6.78 -3.17
C LEU A 87 22.49 -5.79 -3.11
N PHE A 88 22.58 -4.66 -3.82
CA PHE A 88 21.49 -3.66 -3.86
C PHE A 88 20.23 -4.17 -4.59
N ALA A 89 20.40 -4.94 -5.66
CA ALA A 89 19.27 -5.57 -6.34
C ALA A 89 18.60 -6.60 -5.45
N ALA A 90 19.37 -7.48 -4.79
CA ALA A 90 18.85 -8.48 -3.87
C ALA A 90 18.08 -7.85 -2.69
N ILE A 91 18.63 -6.82 -2.05
CA ILE A 91 17.97 -6.11 -0.95
C ILE A 91 16.69 -5.41 -1.42
N GLY A 92 16.73 -4.71 -2.57
CA GLY A 92 15.55 -4.05 -3.14
C GLY A 92 14.44 -5.04 -3.51
N THR A 93 14.81 -6.23 -3.98
CA THR A 93 13.85 -7.30 -4.32
C THR A 93 13.29 -7.96 -3.06
N ALA A 94 14.12 -8.19 -2.04
CA ALA A 94 13.68 -8.74 -0.76
C ALA A 94 12.74 -7.78 -0.02
N LEU A 95 13.04 -6.48 0.00
CA LEU A 95 12.17 -5.46 0.57
C LEU A 95 10.83 -5.37 -0.16
N ASN A 96 10.84 -5.22 -1.50
CA ASN A 96 9.59 -5.19 -2.27
C ASN A 96 8.81 -6.50 -2.14
N GLY A 97 9.49 -7.65 -2.12
CA GLY A 97 8.86 -8.95 -1.94
C GLY A 97 8.19 -9.09 -0.58
N LEU A 98 8.83 -8.62 0.49
CA LEU A 98 8.27 -8.61 1.84
C LEU A 98 7.03 -7.70 1.93
N VAL A 99 7.08 -6.54 1.29
CA VAL A 99 5.93 -5.62 1.22
C VAL A 99 4.76 -6.26 0.48
N VAL A 100 5.00 -6.86 -0.69
CA VAL A 100 3.97 -7.56 -1.45
C VAL A 100 3.36 -8.69 -0.63
N LEU A 101 4.19 -9.49 0.05
CA LEU A 101 3.71 -10.53 0.98
C LEU A 101 2.85 -9.95 2.11
N GLY A 102 3.26 -8.84 2.71
CA GLY A 102 2.50 -8.17 3.75
C GLY A 102 1.15 -7.67 3.27
N VAL A 103 1.09 -7.06 2.09
CA VAL A 103 -0.17 -6.62 1.46
C VAL A 103 -1.08 -7.81 1.17
N VAL A 104 -0.55 -8.90 0.61
CA VAL A 104 -1.32 -10.12 0.35
C VAL A 104 -1.86 -10.71 1.65
N ALA A 105 -1.05 -10.78 2.70
CA ALA A 105 -1.49 -11.26 4.01
C ALA A 105 -2.61 -10.40 4.61
N LEU A 106 -2.52 -9.06 4.50
CA LEU A 106 -3.58 -8.16 4.94
C LEU A 106 -4.87 -8.33 4.14
N VAL A 107 -4.78 -8.53 2.82
CA VAL A 107 -5.95 -8.79 1.98
C VAL A 107 -6.60 -10.12 2.37
N VAL A 108 -5.81 -11.18 2.54
CA VAL A 108 -6.33 -12.49 2.97
C VAL A 108 -6.96 -12.41 4.36
N LEU A 109 -6.33 -11.71 5.30
CA LEU A 109 -6.87 -11.48 6.64
C LEU A 109 -8.19 -10.70 6.57
N SER A 110 -8.28 -9.69 5.71
CA SER A 110 -9.51 -8.94 5.47
C SER A 110 -10.64 -9.84 4.97
N PHE A 111 -10.39 -10.68 3.96
CA PHE A 111 -11.38 -11.65 3.48
C PHE A 111 -11.76 -12.68 4.54
N ALA A 112 -10.80 -13.16 5.33
CA ALA A 112 -11.05 -14.13 6.39
C ALA A 112 -11.95 -13.54 7.50
N LEU A 113 -11.71 -12.29 7.90
CA LEU A 113 -12.53 -11.57 8.88
C LEU A 113 -13.91 -11.20 8.31
N ALA A 114 -13.96 -10.73 7.06
CA ALA A 114 -15.22 -10.38 6.39
C ALA A 114 -16.12 -11.59 6.14
N GLY A 115 -15.55 -12.78 5.90
CA GLY A 115 -16.31 -14.02 5.77
C GLY A 115 -16.81 -14.61 7.10
N THR A 116 -16.39 -14.05 8.25
CA THR A 116 -16.83 -14.45 9.59
C THR A 116 -17.87 -13.52 10.22
N ALA A 117 -18.27 -12.45 9.51
CA ALA A 117 -19.34 -11.53 9.89
C ALA A 117 -20.62 -11.82 9.10
#